data_AF-A0A7G6Y484-F1
#
_entry.id   AF-A0A7G6Y484-F1
#
_cell.length_a   1.000
_cell.length_b   1.000
_cell.length_c   1.000
_cell.angle_alpha   90.00
_cell.angle_beta   90.00
_cell.angle_gamma   90.00
#
_symmetry.space_group_name_H-M   'P 1'
#
loop_
_entity.id
_entity.type
_entity.pdbx_description
1 polymer ?
#
loop_
_entity_poly.entity_id
_entity_poly.type
_entity_poly.pdbx_seq_one_letter_code
_entity_poly.pdbx_strand_id
1 'polypeptide(L)'
;MLDDPTAWPEGAGLYCVLAAGDLITNHQRFQLVPLVNDDDEIEALQVSILGLIFVLLLGPLDLGKFSFLADARFRPGRIVIRQPKAHNWMTLSWDEPGAHGELTVQFVQNVPRPQPRE
;
A
#
# COMPACT_ATOMS: atom_id res chain seq x y z
N MET A 1 -10.51 -16.61 -7.32
CA MET A 1 -9.42 -16.36 -6.35
C MET A 1 -9.48 -14.93 -5.86
N LEU A 2 -9.39 -13.90 -6.72
CA LEU A 2 -9.69 -12.51 -6.29
C LEU A 2 -11.14 -12.31 -5.83
N ASP A 3 -12.08 -13.04 -6.42
CA ASP A 3 -13.52 -12.95 -6.11
C ASP A 3 -13.95 -13.70 -4.84
N ASP A 4 -13.05 -14.49 -4.26
CA ASP A 4 -13.29 -15.21 -3.01
C ASP A 4 -12.13 -14.98 -2.03
N PRO A 5 -12.22 -13.93 -1.20
CA PRO A 5 -11.22 -13.61 -0.19
C PRO A 5 -11.03 -14.71 0.86
N THR A 6 -12.03 -15.59 1.05
CA THR A 6 -11.95 -16.69 2.01
C THR A 6 -11.06 -17.84 1.53
N ALA A 7 -10.80 -17.89 0.22
CA ALA A 7 -9.90 -18.86 -0.39
C ALA A 7 -8.44 -18.35 -0.49
N TRP A 8 -8.14 -17.17 0.04
CA TRP A 8 -6.79 -16.61 -0.03
C TRP A 8 -5.83 -17.38 0.88
N PRO A 9 -4.62 -17.72 0.40
CA PRO A 9 -3.59 -18.30 1.24
C PRO A 9 -3.29 -17.40 2.44
N GLU A 10 -2.83 -18.00 3.55
CA GLU A 10 -2.35 -17.24 4.69
C GLU A 10 -1.20 -16.30 4.25
N GLY A 11 -1.27 -15.04 4.68
CA GLY A 11 -0.32 -14.00 4.28
C GLY A 11 -0.61 -13.36 2.91
N ALA A 12 -1.55 -13.87 2.11
CA ALA A 12 -2.00 -13.16 0.92
C ALA A 12 -2.84 -11.92 1.31
N GLY A 13 -2.69 -10.85 0.53
CA GLY A 13 -3.48 -9.64 0.69
C GLY A 13 -2.68 -8.36 0.58
N LEU A 14 -3.24 -7.27 1.11
CA LEU A 14 -2.71 -5.93 0.90
C LEU A 14 -1.71 -5.53 1.98
N TYR A 15 -0.54 -5.11 1.55
CA TYR A 15 0.53 -4.60 2.39
C TYR A 15 0.76 -3.12 2.06
N CYS A 16 0.77 -2.26 3.07
CA CYS A 16 1.27 -0.90 2.93
C CYS A 16 2.78 -0.92 3.18
N VAL A 17 3.56 -0.57 2.14
CA VAL A 17 5.04 -0.63 2.18
C VAL A 17 5.63 0.42 3.13
N LEU A 18 4.90 1.51 3.36
CA LEU A 18 5.38 2.61 4.19
C LEU A 18 5.39 2.24 5.68
N ALA A 19 6.51 2.57 6.33
CA ALA A 19 6.69 2.46 7.76
C ALA A 19 6.37 3.79 8.48
N ALA A 20 6.19 3.71 9.80
CA ALA A 20 6.02 4.90 10.62
C ALA A 20 7.31 5.74 10.60
N GLY A 21 7.18 7.02 10.25
CA GLY A 21 8.32 7.95 10.14
C GLY A 21 8.78 8.17 8.70
N ASP A 22 8.32 7.37 7.74
CA ASP A 22 8.64 7.58 6.33
C ASP A 22 8.09 8.91 5.82
N LEU A 23 8.89 9.59 4.99
CA LEU A 23 8.49 10.79 4.29
C LEU A 23 8.17 10.46 2.84
N ILE A 24 6.96 10.81 2.42
CA ILE A 24 6.52 10.68 1.02
C ILE A 24 6.20 12.04 0.43
N THR A 25 6.42 12.16 -0.87
CA THR A 25 5.95 13.31 -1.64
C THR A 25 4.62 12.95 -2.31
N ASN A 26 3.57 13.69 -2.00
CA ASN A 26 2.31 13.55 -2.71
C ASN A 26 2.48 14.00 -4.17
N HIS A 27 2.22 13.09 -5.09
CA HIS A 27 2.24 13.35 -6.53
C HIS A 27 0.99 12.74 -7.20
N GLN A 28 0.53 13.34 -8.30
CA GLN A 28 -0.65 12.88 -9.05
C GLN A 28 -0.42 11.58 -9.84
N ARG A 29 0.74 10.94 -9.70
CA ARG A 29 1.02 9.68 -10.38
C ARG A 29 0.20 8.54 -9.77
N PHE A 30 -0.48 7.82 -10.64
CA PHE A 30 -1.12 6.53 -10.37
C PHE A 30 -0.37 5.45 -11.16
N GLN A 31 0.07 4.38 -10.49
CA GLN A 31 0.78 3.28 -11.15
C GLN A 31 0.25 1.94 -10.67
N LEU A 32 0.12 1.01 -11.62
CA LEU A 32 -0.10 -0.41 -11.40
C LEU A 32 1.10 -1.13 -12.00
N VAL A 33 1.81 -1.91 -11.17
CA VAL A 33 3.00 -2.65 -11.60
C VAL A 33 2.79 -4.11 -11.21
N PRO A 34 2.53 -5.01 -12.17
CA PRO A 34 2.48 -6.44 -11.88
C PRO A 34 3.89 -6.91 -11.49
N LEU A 35 3.96 -7.75 -10.48
CA LEU A 35 5.16 -8.48 -10.09
C LEU A 35 4.94 -9.94 -10.48
N VAL A 36 5.89 -10.48 -11.23
CA VAL A 36 5.80 -11.81 -11.84
C VAL A 36 6.85 -12.76 -11.25
N ASN A 37 6.57 -14.05 -11.29
CA ASN A 37 7.54 -15.11 -10.98
C ASN A 37 8.42 -15.46 -12.20
N ASP A 38 9.27 -16.48 -12.03
CA ASP A 38 10.20 -16.93 -13.08
C ASP A 38 9.48 -17.53 -14.31
N ASP A 39 8.20 -17.88 -14.16
CA ASP A 39 7.32 -18.41 -15.21
C ASP A 39 6.44 -17.30 -15.85
N ASP A 40 6.76 -16.02 -15.61
CA ASP A 40 5.99 -14.84 -16.05
C ASP A 40 4.54 -14.76 -15.53
N GLU A 41 4.20 -15.54 -14.49
CA GLU A 41 2.88 -15.48 -13.86
C GLU A 41 2.81 -14.38 -12.81
N ILE A 42 1.69 -13.66 -12.77
CA ILE A 42 1.47 -12.60 -11.78
C ILE A 42 1.27 -13.23 -10.40
N GLU A 43 2.13 -12.85 -9.45
CA GLU A 43 2.05 -13.27 -8.05
C GLU A 43 1.71 -12.11 -7.11
N ALA A 44 1.91 -10.87 -7.57
CA ALA A 44 1.57 -9.68 -6.81
C ALA A 44 1.32 -8.47 -7.72
N LEU A 45 0.65 -7.47 -7.16
CA LEU A 45 0.38 -6.20 -7.82
C LEU A 45 0.78 -5.04 -6.92
N GLN A 46 1.77 -4.26 -7.34
CA GLN A 46 2.09 -3.01 -6.69
C GLN A 46 1.17 -1.89 -7.20
N VAL A 47 0.61 -1.13 -6.28
CA VAL A 47 -0.23 0.04 -6.53
C VAL A 47 0.42 1.25 -5.88
N SER A 48 0.64 2.31 -6.66
CA SER A 48 1.10 3.60 -6.14
C SER A 48 0.06 4.68 -6.42
N ILE A 49 -0.38 5.37 -5.38
CA ILE A 49 -1.37 6.46 -5.46
C ILE A 49 -1.02 7.58 -4.48
N LEU A 50 -0.88 8.81 -4.96
CA LEU A 50 -0.60 9.99 -4.13
C LEU A 50 0.65 9.84 -3.23
N GLY A 51 1.64 9.06 -3.67
CA GLY A 51 2.85 8.75 -2.93
C GLY A 51 2.73 7.59 -1.94
N LEU A 52 1.51 7.06 -1.71
CA LEU A 52 1.30 5.82 -0.96
C LEU A 52 1.60 4.62 -1.87
N ILE A 53 2.29 3.62 -1.31
CA ILE A 53 2.67 2.39 -2.03
C ILE A 53 2.06 1.20 -1.30
N PHE A 54 1.30 0.42 -2.04
CA PHE A 54 0.72 -0.84 -1.58
C PHE A 54 1.18 -1.98 -2.47
N VAL A 55 1.25 -3.18 -1.90
CA VAL A 55 1.43 -4.43 -2.64
C VAL A 55 0.32 -5.38 -2.28
N LEU A 56 -0.43 -5.83 -3.29
CA LEU A 56 -1.39 -6.92 -3.17
C LEU A 56 -0.66 -8.23 -3.50
N LEU A 57 -0.39 -9.06 -2.51
CA LEU A 57 0.14 -10.42 -2.72
C LEU A 57 -1.02 -11.38 -2.99
N LEU A 58 -0.88 -12.21 -4.03
CA LEU A 58 -1.85 -13.26 -4.38
C LEU A 58 -1.56 -14.60 -3.69
N GLY A 59 -0.34 -14.75 -3.16
CA GLY A 59 0.11 -15.92 -2.40
C GLY A 59 0.71 -15.55 -1.04
N PRO A 60 1.26 -16.54 -0.31
CA PRO A 60 1.91 -16.32 0.97
C PRO A 60 3.08 -15.34 0.88
N LEU A 61 3.31 -14.60 1.97
CA LEU A 61 4.45 -13.68 2.06
C LEU A 61 5.77 -14.48 2.13
N ASP A 62 6.57 -14.37 1.07
CA ASP A 62 7.96 -14.82 1.05
C ASP A 62 8.90 -13.63 1.22
N LEU A 63 9.52 -13.48 2.40
CA LEU A 63 10.48 -12.40 2.68
C LEU A 63 11.82 -12.58 1.97
N GLY A 64 12.14 -13.77 1.47
CA GLY A 64 13.29 -13.97 0.58
C GLY A 64 13.09 -13.26 -0.76
N LYS A 65 11.85 -13.20 -1.23
CA LYS A 65 11.46 -12.54 -2.49
C LYS A 65 11.02 -11.09 -2.30
N PHE A 66 10.20 -10.83 -1.30
CA PHE A 66 9.61 -9.53 -0.98
C PHE A 66 10.19 -8.95 0.31
N SER A 67 11.51 -8.92 0.43
CA SER A 67 12.20 -8.41 1.64
C SER A 67 11.80 -7.00 2.03
N PHE A 68 11.43 -6.16 1.06
CA PHE A 68 10.92 -4.80 1.28
C PHE A 68 9.55 -4.75 2.00
N LEU A 69 8.88 -5.90 2.17
CA LEU A 69 7.64 -6.02 2.95
C LEU A 69 7.87 -6.42 4.41
N ALA A 70 9.12 -6.59 4.87
CA ALA A 70 9.42 -7.07 6.23
C ALA A 70 8.74 -6.25 7.33
N ASP A 71 8.70 -4.93 7.19
CA ASP A 71 8.06 -4.00 8.13
C ASP A 71 6.73 -3.43 7.60
N ALA A 72 6.23 -3.98 6.49
CA ALA A 72 5.02 -3.48 5.85
C ALA A 72 3.79 -3.77 6.70
N ARG A 73 2.84 -2.83 6.69
CA ARG A 73 1.58 -3.02 7.42
C ARG A 73 0.62 -3.88 6.62
N PHE A 74 0.35 -5.07 7.13
CA PHE A 74 -0.63 -5.99 6.57
C PHE A 74 -2.07 -5.55 6.87
N ARG A 75 -2.92 -5.54 5.84
CA ARG A 75 -4.37 -5.29 5.88
C ARG A 75 -4.75 -4.11 6.79
N PRO A 76 -4.39 -2.85 6.44
CA PRO A 76 -4.82 -1.70 7.22
C PRO A 76 -6.35 -1.54 7.16
N GLY A 77 -6.96 -1.08 8.25
CA GLY A 77 -8.41 -0.86 8.34
C GLY A 77 -8.81 0.58 7.99
N ARG A 78 -7.86 1.50 8.10
CA ARG A 78 -8.09 2.92 7.80
C ARG A 78 -6.80 3.61 7.41
N ILE A 79 -6.91 4.55 6.49
CA ILE A 79 -5.86 5.52 6.17
C ILE A 79 -6.40 6.90 6.50
N VAL A 80 -5.85 7.56 7.52
CA VAL A 80 -6.21 8.91 7.93
C VAL A 80 -5.20 9.89 7.34
N ILE A 81 -5.71 10.90 6.64
CA ILE A 81 -4.92 11.93 5.97
C ILE A 81 -5.20 13.26 6.67
N ARG A 82 -4.20 13.74 7.41
CA ARG A 82 -4.26 15.02 8.14
C ARG A 82 -3.55 16.11 7.35
N GLN A 83 -4.32 17.04 6.81
CA GLN A 83 -3.83 18.26 6.20
C GLN A 83 -4.10 19.46 7.13
N PRO A 84 -3.40 20.61 6.97
CA PRO A 84 -3.57 21.76 7.86
C PRO A 84 -5.01 22.29 7.96
N LYS A 85 -5.84 22.06 6.93
CA LYS A 85 -7.22 22.58 6.85
C LYS A 85 -8.28 21.48 6.71
N ALA A 86 -7.89 20.22 6.60
CA ALA A 86 -8.82 19.13 6.31
C ALA A 86 -8.34 17.81 6.90
N HIS A 87 -9.28 17.05 7.45
CA HIS A 87 -9.06 15.67 7.88
C HIS A 87 -9.90 14.77 6.98
N ASN A 88 -9.24 13.99 6.13
CA ASN A 88 -9.87 13.01 5.28
C ASN A 88 -9.48 11.61 5.76
N TRP A 89 -10.32 10.62 5.51
CA TRP A 89 -9.95 9.24 5.75
C TRP A 89 -10.55 8.33 4.68
N MET A 90 -9.87 7.21 4.46
CA MET A 90 -10.35 6.09 3.68
C MET A 90 -10.43 4.88 4.62
N THR A 91 -11.60 4.26 4.70
CA THR A 91 -11.80 3.02 5.47
C THR A 91 -11.67 1.84 4.51
N LEU A 92 -10.92 0.83 4.92
CA LEU A 92 -10.84 -0.45 4.23
C LEU A 92 -11.50 -1.50 5.13
N SER A 93 -12.42 -2.24 4.54
CA SER A 93 -13.11 -3.34 5.22
C SER A 93 -12.56 -4.65 4.68
N TRP A 94 -12.32 -5.59 5.59
CA TRP A 94 -11.89 -6.95 5.28
C TRP A 94 -13.00 -7.91 5.71
N ASP A 95 -13.19 -8.99 4.95
CA ASP A 95 -14.24 -9.97 5.25
C ASP A 95 -13.93 -10.82 6.49
N GLU A 96 -12.68 -10.77 6.99
CA GLU A 96 -12.29 -11.47 8.20
C GLU A 96 -12.69 -10.72 9.48
N PRO A 97 -13.04 -11.45 10.55
CA PRO A 97 -13.33 -10.84 11.84
C PRO A 97 -12.04 -10.32 12.48
N GLY A 98 -11.92 -9.01 12.65
CA GLY A 98 -10.77 -8.42 13.33
C GLY A 98 -10.73 -6.90 13.27
N ALA A 99 -10.12 -6.28 14.29
CA ALA A 99 -9.81 -4.86 14.25
C ALA A 99 -8.49 -4.67 13.50
N HIS A 100 -8.55 -4.01 12.35
CA HIS A 100 -7.39 -3.69 11.54
C HIS A 100 -6.81 -2.33 11.91
N GLY A 101 -5.48 -2.24 11.95
CA GLY A 101 -4.77 -1.02 12.37
C GLY A 101 -5.01 0.18 11.45
N GLU A 102 -4.96 1.38 12.01
CA GLU A 102 -4.99 2.64 11.26
C GLU A 102 -3.58 3.03 10.79
N LEU A 103 -3.46 3.52 9.56
CA LEU A 103 -2.32 4.27 9.04
C LEU A 103 -2.63 5.76 9.10
N THR A 104 -1.71 6.57 9.64
CA THR A 104 -1.87 8.02 9.68
C THR A 104 -0.80 8.69 8.81
N VAL A 105 -1.25 9.52 7.88
CA VAL A 105 -0.41 10.36 7.02
C VAL A 105 -0.62 11.81 7.45
N GLN A 106 0.47 12.49 7.81
CA GLN A 106 0.44 13.87 8.25
C GLN A 106 1.16 14.77 7.26
N PHE A 107 0.53 15.88 6.91
CA PHE A 107 1.20 16.95 6.18
C PHE A 107 2.35 17.51 7.04
N VAL A 108 3.56 17.43 6.51
CA VAL A 108 4.77 17.99 7.14
C VAL A 108 5.06 19.38 6.59
N GLN A 109 5.19 19.49 5.26
CA GLN A 109 5.53 20.74 4.59
C GLN A 109 5.16 20.72 3.10
N ASN A 110 5.17 21.90 2.49
CA ASN A 110 5.12 22.01 1.03
C ASN A 110 6.51 21.76 0.44
N VAL A 111 6.57 20.92 -0.59
CA VAL A 111 7.77 20.75 -1.42
C VAL A 111 7.60 21.50 -2.74
N PRO A 112 8.63 22.18 -3.26
CA PRO A 112 8.57 22.88 -4.53
C PRO A 112 8.18 21.92 -5.66
N ARG A 113 7.27 22.36 -6.55
CA ARG A 113 6.92 21.57 -7.73
C ARG A 113 8.14 21.49 -8.65
N PRO A 114 8.59 20.31 -9.12
CA PRO A 114 9.67 20.21 -10.08
C PRO A 114 9.30 21.03 -11.33
N GLN A 115 10.17 21.95 -11.75
CA GLN A 115 9.97 22.66 -13.01
C GLN A 115 10.22 21.69 -14.17
N PRO A 116 9.42 21.74 -15.27
CA PRO A 116 9.75 21.02 -16.49
C PRO A 116 11.14 21.43 -16.95
N ARG A 117 12.00 20.47 -17.30
CA ARG A 117 13.24 20.78 -18.01
C ARG A 117 12.86 21.18 -19.44
N GLU A 118 13.30 22.35 -19.88
CA GLU A 118 13.19 22.80 -21.28
C GLU A 118 14.01 21.92 -22.24
#